data_AF-A0A364GZW3-F1
#
_entry.id   AF-A0A364GZW3-F1
#
_cell.length_a   1.000
_cell.length_b   1.000
_cell.length_c   1.000
_cell.angle_alpha   90.00
_cell.angle_beta   90.00
_cell.angle_gamma   90.00
#
_symmetry.space_group_name_H-M   'P 1'
#
loop_
_entity.id
_entity.type
_entity.pdbx_description
1 polymer ?
#
loop_
_entity_poly.entity_id
_entity_poly.type
_entity_poly.pdbx_seq_one_letter_code
_entity_poly.pdbx_strand_id
1 'polypeptide(L)'
;MKRRHTLGTLALLCGVGIQCATSAWADEPKKVAFVDTGNTGRSVMAEAIAGQLIAQRHAHVAVISRAVDEDPYDEKPEENGVILMKRRGIDTSAHRAAQLNANDVKHSDVILTMTDKHKEKVLALYPSAAGKVFTLAEYASGKHVDVPDAWGKPIDFYESVTAQLDTYIPAALDKVATAVPAKQ
;
A
#
# COMPACT_ATOMS: atom_id res chain seq x y z
N MET A 1 -13.50 49.82 -70.15
CA MET A 1 -14.68 49.53 -69.33
C MET A 1 -14.22 48.78 -68.08
N LYS A 2 -14.30 49.41 -66.87
CA LYS A 2 -14.42 48.85 -65.49
C LYS A 2 -13.47 47.67 -65.08
N ARG A 3 -12.68 47.62 -64.00
CA ARG A 3 -12.53 48.22 -62.64
C ARG A 3 -11.08 47.88 -62.18
N ARG A 4 -10.25 48.75 -61.60
CA ARG A 4 -10.12 49.24 -60.19
C ARG A 4 -9.94 48.18 -59.08
N HIS A 5 -8.71 48.20 -58.51
CA HIS A 5 -8.24 48.10 -57.10
C HIS A 5 -8.61 46.92 -56.20
N THR A 6 -7.59 46.33 -55.53
CA THR A 6 -7.23 46.44 -54.09
C THR A 6 -6.08 45.46 -53.77
N LEU A 7 -4.89 45.91 -53.33
CA LEU A 7 -4.40 46.05 -51.94
C LEU A 7 -4.50 44.79 -51.04
N GLY A 8 -3.37 44.46 -50.41
CA GLY A 8 -3.29 43.72 -49.15
C GLY A 8 -2.68 42.31 -49.25
N THR A 9 -2.04 41.72 -48.24
CA THR A 9 -1.58 42.13 -46.91
C THR A 9 -0.72 40.95 -46.41
N LEU A 10 0.26 41.23 -45.55
CA LEU A 10 0.74 40.35 -44.47
C LEU A 10 1.35 38.98 -44.84
N ALA A 11 2.68 38.93 -44.76
CA ALA A 11 3.40 37.70 -44.43
C ALA A 11 3.00 37.26 -43.01
N LEU A 12 2.23 36.18 -42.90
CA LEU A 12 1.92 35.52 -41.64
C LEU A 12 3.13 34.69 -41.23
N LEU A 13 3.84 35.14 -40.19
CA LEU A 13 4.80 34.34 -39.44
C LEU A 13 4.05 33.20 -38.73
N CYS A 14 3.98 32.02 -39.36
CA CYS A 14 3.68 30.80 -38.63
C CYS A 14 4.93 30.39 -37.83
N GLY A 15 5.07 30.98 -36.64
CA GLY A 15 5.87 30.39 -35.59
C GLY A 15 5.25 29.06 -35.22
N VAL A 16 5.82 27.97 -35.72
CA VAL A 16 5.54 26.62 -35.22
C VAL A 16 6.17 26.56 -33.84
N GLY A 17 5.39 26.95 -32.83
CA GLY A 17 5.68 26.61 -31.45
C GLY A 17 5.68 25.10 -31.36
N ILE A 18 6.87 24.50 -31.29
CA ILE A 18 7.05 23.14 -30.81
C ILE A 18 6.64 23.18 -29.34
N GLN A 19 5.36 22.95 -29.09
CA GLN A 19 4.88 22.64 -27.76
C GLN A 19 5.31 21.20 -27.51
N CYS A 20 6.53 21.07 -26.99
CA CYS A 20 7.04 19.82 -26.47
C CYS A 20 6.12 19.43 -25.32
N ALA A 21 5.20 18.50 -25.58
CA ALA A 21 4.35 17.93 -24.56
C ALA A 21 5.25 17.42 -23.44
N THR A 22 5.09 17.99 -22.25
CA THR A 22 5.75 17.53 -21.04
C THR A 22 5.48 16.04 -20.92
N SER A 23 6.53 15.23 -21.04
CA SER A 23 6.52 13.79 -20.84
C SER A 23 5.65 13.45 -19.62
N ALA A 24 4.55 12.74 -19.83
CA ALA A 24 3.80 12.10 -18.77
C ALA A 24 4.62 10.90 -18.28
N TRP A 25 5.56 11.15 -17.37
CA TRP A 25 6.07 10.09 -16.51
C TRP A 25 4.88 9.74 -15.62
N ALA A 26 4.39 8.51 -15.71
CA ALA A 26 3.41 8.03 -14.74
C ALA A 26 3.98 8.29 -13.34
N ASP A 27 3.17 8.83 -12.43
CA ASP A 27 3.57 8.98 -11.03
C ASP A 27 4.09 7.64 -10.49
N GLU A 28 4.90 7.63 -9.43
CA GLU A 28 5.24 6.37 -8.76
C GLU A 28 4.04 5.84 -7.94
N PRO A 29 3.84 4.52 -7.84
CA PRO A 29 2.76 3.97 -7.04
C PRO A 29 2.97 4.31 -5.57
N LYS A 30 1.87 4.55 -4.85
CA LYS A 30 1.91 4.73 -3.39
C LYS A 30 2.37 3.45 -2.71
N LYS A 31 3.32 3.54 -1.78
CA LYS A 31 3.95 2.38 -1.15
C LYS A 31 3.41 2.17 0.27
N VAL A 32 2.81 1.03 0.52
CA VAL A 32 2.23 0.66 1.82
C VAL A 32 2.95 -0.55 2.38
N ALA A 33 3.37 -0.48 3.65
CA ALA A 33 3.91 -1.63 4.38
C ALA A 33 2.91 -2.10 5.44
N PHE A 34 2.53 -3.37 5.42
CA PHE A 34 1.77 -4.01 6.50
C PHE A 34 2.73 -4.64 7.50
N VAL A 35 2.55 -4.38 8.80
CA VAL A 35 3.48 -4.82 9.84
C VAL A 35 2.77 -5.56 10.96
N ASP A 36 3.23 -6.77 11.26
CA ASP A 36 2.84 -7.52 12.46
C ASP A 36 4.09 -7.99 13.23
N THR A 37 3.94 -8.97 14.14
CA THR A 37 5.05 -9.44 14.97
C THR A 37 6.15 -10.07 14.12
N GLY A 38 5.88 -11.24 13.54
CA GLY A 38 6.89 -12.08 12.89
C GLY A 38 6.77 -12.20 11.38
N ASN A 39 5.81 -11.52 10.73
CA ASN A 39 5.57 -11.62 9.28
C ASN A 39 5.26 -13.02 8.76
N THR A 40 4.50 -13.77 9.55
CA THR A 40 4.04 -15.11 9.22
C THR A 40 2.51 -15.22 9.14
N GLY A 41 1.77 -14.29 9.75
CA GLY A 41 0.31 -14.36 9.84
C GLY A 41 -0.42 -13.17 9.24
N ARG A 42 -0.77 -12.20 10.09
CA ARG A 42 -1.70 -11.10 9.77
C ARG A 42 -1.19 -10.19 8.66
N SER A 43 0.09 -9.81 8.71
CA SER A 43 0.69 -8.92 7.70
C SER A 43 0.76 -9.59 6.32
N VAL A 44 1.03 -10.89 6.27
CA VAL A 44 1.04 -11.71 5.04
C VAL A 44 -0.36 -11.80 4.44
N MET A 45 -1.37 -12.09 5.26
CA MET A 45 -2.77 -12.08 4.81
C MET A 45 -3.19 -10.69 4.33
N ALA A 46 -2.75 -9.62 4.99
CA ALA A 46 -3.08 -8.27 4.59
C ALA A 46 -2.46 -7.89 3.23
N GLU A 47 -1.19 -8.21 3.00
CA GLU A 47 -0.53 -8.04 1.70
C GLU A 47 -1.24 -8.82 0.59
N ALA A 48 -1.59 -10.08 0.85
CA ALA A 48 -2.30 -10.94 -0.11
C ALA A 48 -3.67 -10.35 -0.52
N ILE A 49 -4.48 -9.97 0.47
CA ILE A 49 -5.81 -9.37 0.24
C ILE A 49 -5.67 -8.02 -0.49
N ALA A 50 -4.73 -7.18 -0.06
CA ALA A 50 -4.49 -5.89 -0.69
C ALA A 50 -4.02 -6.06 -2.15
N GLY A 51 -3.09 -6.97 -2.41
CA GLY A 51 -2.60 -7.27 -3.75
C GLY A 51 -3.70 -7.74 -4.70
N GLN A 52 -4.60 -8.61 -4.23
CA GLN A 52 -5.76 -9.02 -5.00
C GLN A 52 -6.68 -7.83 -5.34
N LEU A 53 -7.00 -6.98 -4.36
CA LEU A 53 -7.83 -5.79 -4.57
C LEU A 53 -7.18 -4.77 -5.50
N ILE A 54 -5.87 -4.55 -5.37
CA ILE A 54 -5.09 -3.66 -6.23
C ILE A 54 -5.17 -4.12 -7.68
N ALA A 55 -4.96 -5.42 -7.93
CA ALA A 55 -5.06 -6.01 -9.27
C ALA A 55 -6.47 -5.88 -9.85
N GLN A 56 -7.51 -6.14 -9.06
CA GLN A 56 -8.92 -6.04 -9.48
C GLN A 56 -9.35 -4.60 -9.79
N ARG A 57 -8.84 -3.62 -9.04
CA ARG A 57 -9.22 -2.21 -9.17
C ARG A 57 -8.29 -1.40 -10.07
N HIS A 58 -7.20 -2.01 -10.56
CA HIS A 58 -6.09 -1.30 -11.21
C HIS A 58 -5.58 -0.11 -10.36
N ALA A 59 -5.51 -0.31 -9.04
CA ALA A 59 -5.11 0.74 -8.12
C ALA A 59 -3.62 1.04 -8.25
N HIS A 60 -3.26 2.32 -8.17
CA HIS A 60 -1.87 2.76 -8.31
C HIS A 60 -1.13 2.73 -6.96
N VAL A 61 -1.08 1.54 -6.35
CA VAL A 61 -0.53 1.26 -5.02
C VAL A 61 0.35 0.01 -5.10
N ALA A 62 1.48 0.04 -4.40
CA ALA A 62 2.36 -1.10 -4.17
C ALA A 62 2.34 -1.45 -2.68
N VAL A 63 2.33 -2.74 -2.36
CA VAL A 63 2.24 -3.26 -0.99
C VAL A 63 3.40 -4.20 -0.70
N ILE A 64 3.83 -4.21 0.56
CA ILE A 64 4.75 -5.21 1.14
C ILE A 64 4.26 -5.60 2.54
N SER A 65 4.68 -6.75 3.05
CA SER A 65 4.53 -7.11 4.47
C SER A 65 5.90 -7.26 5.17
N ARG A 66 5.95 -6.91 6.47
CA ARG A 66 7.16 -6.96 7.30
C ARG A 66 6.88 -7.33 8.75
N ALA A 67 7.91 -7.81 9.43
CA ALA A 67 7.92 -8.11 10.85
C ALA A 67 8.47 -6.91 11.62
N VAL A 68 7.94 -6.64 12.81
CA VAL A 68 8.62 -5.74 13.76
C VAL A 68 9.63 -6.51 14.63
N ASP A 69 9.51 -7.82 14.70
CA ASP A 69 10.33 -8.74 15.51
C ASP A 69 10.36 -10.14 14.88
N GLU A 70 11.10 -10.28 13.77
CA GLU A 70 11.20 -11.58 13.09
C GLU A 70 11.90 -12.62 13.97
N ASP A 71 11.41 -13.85 13.91
CA ASP A 71 12.14 -15.03 14.40
C ASP A 71 12.82 -15.70 13.20
N PRO A 72 14.16 -15.72 13.11
CA PRO A 72 14.86 -16.36 11.99
C PRO A 72 14.64 -17.87 11.91
N TYR A 73 14.01 -18.49 12.92
CA TYR A 73 13.63 -19.89 12.90
C TYR A 73 12.15 -20.12 12.52
N ASP A 74 11.35 -19.06 12.41
CA ASP A 74 9.94 -19.11 12.01
C ASP A 74 9.66 -18.18 10.82
N GLU A 75 10.25 -18.52 9.67
CA GLU A 75 10.17 -17.69 8.47
C GLU A 75 8.96 -18.01 7.58
N LYS A 76 8.21 -19.08 7.87
CA LYS A 76 7.14 -19.57 6.99
C LYS A 76 5.79 -18.98 7.40
N PRO A 77 4.90 -18.73 6.42
CA PRO A 77 3.56 -18.29 6.74
C PRO A 77 2.79 -19.37 7.52
N GLU A 78 1.96 -18.92 8.45
CA GLU A 78 1.14 -19.77 9.29
C GLU A 78 0.12 -20.56 8.44
N GLU A 79 0.01 -21.87 8.68
CA GLU A 79 -0.73 -22.79 7.81
C GLU A 79 -2.20 -22.41 7.63
N ASN A 80 -2.88 -22.01 8.70
CA ASN A 80 -4.28 -21.57 8.61
C ASN A 80 -4.43 -20.31 7.74
N GLY A 81 -3.49 -19.37 7.82
CA GLY A 81 -3.47 -18.20 6.94
C GLY A 81 -3.28 -18.59 5.48
N VAL A 82 -2.36 -19.51 5.19
CA VAL A 82 -2.15 -20.06 3.84
C VAL A 82 -3.41 -20.74 3.31
N ILE A 83 -4.08 -21.56 4.13
CA ILE A 83 -5.33 -22.23 3.75
C ILE A 83 -6.40 -21.21 3.37
N LEU A 84 -6.60 -20.16 4.18
CA LEU A 84 -7.62 -19.15 3.91
C LEU A 84 -7.30 -18.32 2.66
N MET A 85 -6.04 -17.96 2.43
CA MET A 85 -5.65 -17.25 1.20
C MET A 85 -5.80 -18.14 -0.03
N LYS A 86 -5.46 -19.43 0.08
CA LYS A 86 -5.63 -20.40 -1.01
C LYS A 86 -7.09 -20.61 -1.39
N ARG A 87 -8.02 -20.58 -0.43
CA ARG A 87 -9.48 -20.59 -0.70
C ARG A 87 -9.92 -19.38 -1.56
N ARG A 88 -9.15 -18.29 -1.55
CA ARG A 88 -9.38 -17.08 -2.35
C ARG A 88 -8.59 -17.07 -3.67
N GLY A 89 -7.91 -18.16 -4.01
CA GLY A 89 -7.06 -18.28 -5.19
C GLY A 89 -5.69 -17.60 -5.07
N ILE A 90 -5.23 -17.30 -3.85
CA ILE A 90 -3.93 -16.66 -3.60
C ILE A 90 -3.02 -17.66 -2.88
N ASP A 91 -1.88 -18.01 -3.48
CA ASP A 91 -0.90 -18.89 -2.83
C ASP A 91 0.16 -18.05 -2.11
N THR A 92 0.12 -18.07 -0.79
CA THR A 92 1.11 -17.41 0.07
C THR A 92 2.19 -18.36 0.58
N SER A 93 2.14 -19.66 0.26
CA SER A 93 3.05 -20.68 0.84
C SER A 93 4.54 -20.45 0.54
N ALA A 94 4.85 -19.70 -0.51
CA ALA A 94 6.20 -19.29 -0.88
C ALA A 94 6.71 -18.05 -0.11
N HIS A 95 5.85 -17.35 0.64
CA HIS A 95 6.23 -16.19 1.46
C HIS A 95 7.36 -16.55 2.43
N ARG A 96 8.23 -15.58 2.70
CA ARG A 96 9.24 -15.65 3.74
C ARG A 96 9.18 -14.40 4.59
N ALA A 97 9.16 -14.58 5.90
CA ALA A 97 9.21 -13.49 6.85
C ALA A 97 10.39 -12.56 6.55
N ALA A 98 10.18 -11.26 6.72
CA ALA A 98 11.21 -10.25 6.55
C ALA A 98 11.06 -9.13 7.59
N GLN A 99 12.13 -8.84 8.32
CA GLN A 99 12.22 -7.74 9.26
C GLN A 99 12.03 -6.39 8.56
N LEU A 100 11.18 -5.55 9.15
CA LEU A 100 11.07 -4.15 8.78
C LEU A 100 12.41 -3.47 9.00
N ASN A 101 12.99 -2.92 7.93
CA ASN A 101 14.27 -2.21 7.98
C ASN A 101 14.11 -0.72 7.63
N ALA A 102 15.19 0.05 7.82
CA ALA A 102 15.21 1.49 7.56
C ALA A 102 14.90 1.86 6.09
N ASN A 103 15.22 0.99 5.13
CA ASN A 103 14.93 1.22 3.71
C ASN A 103 13.43 1.06 3.43
N ASP A 104 12.79 0.02 3.96
CA ASP A 104 11.34 -0.14 3.89
C ASP A 104 10.64 1.07 4.50
N VAL A 105 11.10 1.52 5.68
CA VAL A 105 10.55 2.71 6.35
C VAL A 105 10.72 3.95 5.49
N LYS A 106 11.92 4.20 4.97
CA LYS A 106 12.21 5.37 4.13
C LYS A 106 11.29 5.43 2.91
N HIS A 107 11.09 4.30 2.23
CA HIS A 107 10.38 4.23 0.96
C HIS A 107 8.88 3.96 1.07
N SER A 108 8.35 3.68 2.27
CA SER A 108 6.91 3.58 2.49
C SER A 108 6.28 4.97 2.63
N ASP A 109 5.17 5.21 1.93
CA ASP A 109 4.30 6.37 2.15
C ASP A 109 3.48 6.19 3.43
N VAL A 110 3.04 4.96 3.71
CA VAL A 110 2.27 4.60 4.91
C VAL A 110 2.71 3.23 5.43
N ILE A 111 2.83 3.11 6.75
CA ILE A 111 3.10 1.86 7.45
C ILE A 111 1.89 1.54 8.32
N LEU A 112 1.25 0.41 8.05
CA LEU A 112 0.02 -0.05 8.69
C LEU A 112 0.29 -1.24 9.60
N THR A 113 0.25 -1.02 10.90
CA THR A 113 0.53 -2.04 11.90
C THR A 113 -0.75 -2.77 12.33
N MET A 114 -0.62 -4.02 12.76
CA MET A 114 -1.78 -4.80 13.21
C MET A 114 -2.25 -4.41 14.60
N THR A 115 -1.34 -3.92 15.46
CA THR A 115 -1.65 -3.50 16.82
C THR A 115 -1.01 -2.17 17.19
N ASP A 116 -1.51 -1.53 18.24
CA ASP A 116 -0.87 -0.34 18.83
C ASP A 116 0.54 -0.66 19.34
N LYS A 117 0.75 -1.84 19.93
CA LYS A 117 2.10 -2.28 20.38
C LYS A 117 3.09 -2.37 19.22
N HIS A 118 2.64 -2.85 18.06
CA HIS A 118 3.47 -2.85 16.85
C HIS A 118 3.81 -1.44 16.42
N LYS A 119 2.84 -0.51 16.44
CA LYS A 119 3.05 0.92 16.13
C LYS A 119 4.07 1.55 17.07
N GLU A 120 3.93 1.35 18.37
CA GLU A 120 4.86 1.82 19.40
C GLU A 120 6.28 1.30 19.13
N LYS A 121 6.43 0.00 18.85
CA LYS A 121 7.74 -0.61 18.58
C LYS A 121 8.36 -0.08 17.28
N VAL A 122 7.56 0.09 16.21
CA VAL A 122 8.04 0.71 14.96
C VAL A 122 8.54 2.13 15.22
N LEU A 123 7.82 2.94 15.99
CA LEU A 123 8.22 4.32 16.29
C LEU A 123 9.44 4.40 17.22
N ALA A 124 9.60 3.45 18.13
CA ALA A 124 10.79 3.35 18.97
C ALA A 124 12.05 3.00 18.16
N LEU A 125 11.94 2.07 17.21
CA LEU A 125 13.05 1.66 16.34
C LEU A 125 13.33 2.69 15.23
N TYR A 126 12.28 3.32 14.71
CA TYR A 126 12.35 4.23 13.57
C TYR A 126 11.58 5.53 13.85
N PRO A 127 12.13 6.45 14.67
CA PRO A 127 11.46 7.72 14.97
C PRO A 127 11.14 8.58 13.74
N SER A 128 11.93 8.43 12.66
CA SER A 128 11.69 9.10 11.36
C SER A 128 10.39 8.66 10.66
N ALA A 129 9.77 7.56 11.09
CA ALA A 129 8.49 7.11 10.59
C ALA A 129 7.29 7.87 11.21
N ALA A 130 7.54 8.75 12.19
CA ALA A 130 6.50 9.59 12.78
C ALA A 130 5.70 10.33 11.70
N GLY A 131 4.37 10.31 11.81
CA GLY A 131 3.46 10.91 10.84
C GLY A 131 3.04 9.98 9.69
N LYS A 132 3.67 8.80 9.53
CA LYS A 132 3.27 7.81 8.52
C LYS A 132 3.05 6.39 9.04
N VAL A 133 3.16 6.17 10.35
CA VAL A 133 2.85 4.89 11.00
C VAL A 133 1.49 4.98 11.68
N PHE A 134 0.62 4.04 11.36
CA PHE A 134 -0.72 3.93 11.93
C PHE A 134 -1.07 2.46 12.18
N THR A 135 -1.99 2.17 13.09
CA THR A 135 -2.67 0.88 13.08
C THR A 135 -3.61 0.80 11.88
N LEU A 136 -3.85 -0.43 11.38
CA LEU A 136 -4.71 -0.64 10.23
C LEU A 136 -6.13 -0.09 10.49
N ALA A 137 -6.70 -0.36 11.67
CA ALA A 137 -8.04 0.07 12.01
C ALA A 137 -8.15 1.60 12.14
N GLU A 138 -7.17 2.27 12.78
CA GLU A 138 -7.22 3.72 12.95
C GLU A 138 -7.06 4.43 11.61
N TYR A 139 -6.19 3.90 10.74
CA TYR A 139 -5.99 4.48 9.44
C TYR A 139 -7.23 4.34 8.57
N ALA A 140 -7.83 3.14 8.54
CA ALA A 140 -8.98 2.81 7.71
C ALA A 140 -10.29 3.46 8.18
N SER A 141 -10.49 3.58 9.49
CA SER A 141 -11.80 3.91 10.07
C SER A 141 -11.79 4.95 11.19
N GLY A 142 -10.62 5.37 11.68
CA GLY A 142 -10.49 6.22 12.86
C GLY A 142 -10.76 5.51 14.18
N LYS A 143 -10.97 4.18 14.18
CA LYS A 143 -11.15 3.37 15.38
C LYS A 143 -9.82 2.82 15.89
N HIS A 144 -9.63 2.83 17.20
CA HIS A 144 -8.46 2.25 17.85
C HIS A 144 -8.77 0.81 18.29
N VAL A 145 -8.68 -0.12 17.33
CA VAL A 145 -8.95 -1.54 17.55
C VAL A 145 -7.84 -2.37 16.93
N ASP A 146 -7.19 -3.21 17.72
CA ASP A 146 -6.17 -4.13 17.25
C ASP A 146 -6.75 -5.24 16.37
N VAL A 147 -5.95 -5.69 15.40
CA VAL A 147 -6.15 -6.96 14.72
C VAL A 147 -5.55 -8.07 15.58
N PRO A 148 -6.38 -8.94 16.18
CA PRO A 148 -5.94 -9.84 17.23
C PRO A 148 -5.00 -10.91 16.67
N ASP A 149 -4.08 -11.36 17.52
CA ASP A 149 -3.09 -12.36 17.13
C ASP A 149 -3.73 -13.74 16.96
N ALA A 150 -3.60 -14.29 15.75
CA ALA A 150 -4.17 -15.59 15.39
C ALA A 150 -3.20 -16.76 15.64
N TRP A 151 -1.96 -16.49 16.01
CA TRP A 151 -0.93 -17.52 16.09
C TRP A 151 -1.34 -18.69 17.01
N GLY A 152 -1.28 -19.90 16.45
CA GLY A 152 -1.64 -21.15 17.12
C GLY A 152 -3.15 -21.31 17.43
N LYS A 153 -4.01 -20.44 16.89
CA LYS A 153 -5.47 -20.55 17.07
C LYS A 153 -6.10 -21.48 16.03
N PRO A 154 -7.33 -21.98 16.28
CA PRO A 154 -8.06 -22.75 15.28
C PRO A 154 -8.51 -21.87 14.10
N ILE A 155 -8.87 -22.50 12.99
CA ILE A 155 -9.12 -21.81 11.70
C ILE A 155 -10.29 -20.82 11.76
N ASP A 156 -11.30 -21.06 12.59
CA ASP A 156 -12.44 -20.15 12.81
C ASP A 156 -12.00 -18.79 13.37
N PHE A 157 -10.97 -18.78 14.22
CA PHE A 157 -10.35 -17.55 14.69
C PHE A 157 -9.65 -16.80 13.56
N TYR A 158 -8.92 -17.50 12.68
CA TYR A 158 -8.32 -16.87 11.50
C TYR A 158 -9.39 -16.32 10.55
N GLU A 159 -10.54 -16.99 10.42
CA GLU A 159 -11.67 -16.48 9.63
C GLU A 159 -12.17 -15.14 10.20
N SER A 160 -12.26 -15.01 11.53
CA SER A 160 -12.62 -13.74 12.17
C SER A 160 -11.59 -12.63 11.93
N VAL A 161 -10.29 -12.96 11.98
CA VAL A 161 -9.19 -12.02 11.68
C VAL A 161 -9.26 -11.59 10.21
N THR A 162 -9.46 -12.55 9.31
CA THR A 162 -9.55 -12.28 7.88
C THR A 162 -10.77 -11.41 7.56
N ALA A 163 -11.91 -11.61 8.22
CA ALA A 163 -13.08 -10.74 8.07
C ALA A 163 -12.82 -9.29 8.54
N GLN A 164 -12.01 -9.13 9.60
CA GLN A 164 -11.58 -7.82 10.06
C GLN A 164 -10.63 -7.15 9.04
N LEU A 165 -9.70 -7.92 8.45
CA LEU A 165 -8.84 -7.45 7.36
C LEU A 165 -9.66 -7.05 6.13
N ASP A 166 -10.65 -7.85 5.74
CA ASP A 166 -11.58 -7.54 4.63
C ASP A 166 -12.36 -6.25 4.84
N THR A 167 -12.61 -5.88 6.10
CA THR A 167 -13.27 -4.63 6.44
C THR A 167 -12.31 -3.44 6.27
N TYR A 168 -11.08 -3.55 6.74
CA TYR A 168 -10.17 -2.41 6.83
C TYR A 168 -9.30 -2.19 5.59
N ILE A 169 -8.87 -3.24 4.90
CA ILE A 169 -7.95 -3.12 3.77
C ILE A 169 -8.55 -2.30 2.62
N PRO A 170 -9.81 -2.52 2.17
CA PRO A 170 -10.40 -1.70 1.13
C PRO A 170 -10.40 -0.20 1.49
N ALA A 171 -10.83 0.14 2.70
CA ALA A 171 -10.89 1.52 3.17
C ALA A 171 -9.50 2.15 3.31
N ALA A 172 -8.51 1.38 3.77
CA ALA A 172 -7.12 1.83 3.82
C ALA A 172 -6.57 2.12 2.42
N LEU A 173 -6.80 1.24 1.44
CA LEU A 173 -6.36 1.44 0.06
C LEU A 173 -7.02 2.67 -0.58
N ASP A 174 -8.33 2.85 -0.37
CA ASP A 174 -9.06 4.02 -0.89
C ASP A 174 -8.49 5.32 -0.29
N LYS A 175 -8.18 5.33 1.01
CA LYS A 175 -7.55 6.47 1.68
C LYS A 175 -6.13 6.73 1.16
N VAL A 176 -5.31 5.71 0.97
CA VAL A 176 -3.95 5.84 0.39
C VAL A 176 -4.01 6.42 -1.02
N ALA A 177 -4.95 5.97 -1.85
CA ALA A 177 -5.09 6.43 -3.23
C ALA A 177 -5.46 7.93 -3.33
N THR A 178 -6.13 8.47 -2.32
CA THR A 178 -6.50 9.90 -2.25
C THR A 178 -5.48 10.77 -1.51
N ALA A 179 -4.51 10.17 -0.83
CA ALA A 179 -3.55 10.90 -0.02
C ALA A 179 -2.51 11.61 -0.90
N VAL A 180 -2.41 12.94 -0.73
CA VAL A 180 -1.34 13.76 -1.32
C VAL A 180 0.02 13.22 -0.82
N PRO A 181 1.04 13.06 -1.67
CA PRO A 181 2.37 12.62 -1.23
C PRO A 181 2.86 13.47 -0.07
N ALA A 182 3.32 12.83 1.01
CA ALA A 182 4.06 13.52 2.05
C ALA A 182 5.30 14.12 1.38
N LYS A 183 5.41 15.45 1.36
CA LYS A 183 6.60 16.12 0.83
C LYS A 183 7.82 15.63 1.61
N GLN A 184 8.79 15.11 0.87
CA GLN A 184 10.13 14.77 1.38
C GLN A 184 10.86 16.01 1.88
#